data_AF-A0A941HIH8-F1
#
_entry.id   AF-A0A941HIH8-F1
#
_cell.length_a   1.000
_cell.length_b   1.000
_cell.length_c   1.000
_cell.angle_alpha   90.00
_cell.angle_beta   90.00
_cell.angle_gamma   90.00
#
_symmetry.space_group_name_H-M   'P 1'
#
loop_
_entity.id
_entity.type
_entity.pdbx_description
1 polymer ?
#
loop_
_entity_poly.entity_id
_entity_poly.type
_entity_poly.pdbx_seq_one_letter_code
_entity_poly.pdbx_strand_id
1 'polypeptide(L)'
;MKNTYLYIIFILLFSSATLAQESKKIKVQSDRTIKNQDRFPGATILAKVNKQVYIEHEGIEIWCDQAIHYGEDKFVKALGNVKIKQGDTLTMTSKYAEYNGNTQFAYARDNVFMETTQNTLRTDTLFFDRIRQQAYYRSGGTVKDSTKTNTLTSKIGRYFMDRGMFSFNTDVKVVNPENTIDSDRLDYYKENGHTYLYGPSTVKGKESTLYCERGFYDTEVKTGYAIKNSRIDYDNRTVFGDSIFYNSAIQFASATNNIKVLDTANSSVITGHYAEVFKDKDSVFITKRALAATLQEKDSIYIHSDTLMVTGKPEKRIMHGFYDVRIYKSNMSGKSDSINVDQTTGHTKMIGRPILWAQKNQMTGDTIKIISNTETEKLDSLVVYQNAFLAQEDTLKAGYNQVKGQTLYGLFKDNEIYKVDIDKNTETIFYQRESEGELKLIGINKVLSSKITLLLNDREIEDVYYYQNVDGVLYRESDLPENARELSGFNWRGDERINSKADLFRGENPPKLTKITGIPLPKDEADFFDEETIKRLEENKSEGSRLLEQELKDAELRETNEELDSIPKKKEIINDQVKQKKKSNTKKTSFVDPNLSRSARERDSITVTTLKNTKLKPKDNTKSISDN
;
A
#
# COMPACT_ATOMS: atom_id res chain seq x y z
N MET A 1 30.74 -24.88 44.02
CA MET A 1 30.97 -26.22 44.61
C MET A 1 30.74 -27.23 43.49
N LYS A 2 31.83 -27.73 42.88
CA LYS A 2 32.36 -29.11 42.97
C LYS A 2 31.40 -30.15 42.36
N ASN A 3 31.73 -31.08 41.45
CA ASN A 3 32.91 -31.56 40.70
C ASN A 3 32.32 -32.43 39.55
N THR A 4 32.70 -32.28 38.28
CA THR A 4 33.56 -33.21 37.50
C THR A 4 33.61 -34.67 37.98
N TYR A 5 33.30 -35.66 37.12
CA TYR A 5 34.23 -36.72 36.67
C TYR A 5 33.64 -37.58 35.54
N LEU A 6 34.58 -38.04 34.70
CA LEU A 6 34.52 -38.75 33.43
C LEU A 6 35.00 -40.19 33.66
N TYR A 7 34.36 -41.21 33.05
CA TYR A 7 34.90 -42.55 32.71
C TYR A 7 34.01 -43.14 31.60
N ILE A 8 34.40 -43.11 30.32
CA ILE A 8 35.18 -44.12 29.54
C ILE A 8 34.61 -45.55 29.58
N ILE A 9 33.91 -45.90 28.50
CA ILE A 9 34.02 -47.10 27.63
C ILE A 9 34.41 -48.44 28.28
N PHE A 10 33.47 -49.41 28.26
CA PHE A 10 33.76 -50.74 27.70
C PHE A 10 32.51 -51.39 27.09
N ILE A 11 32.77 -52.07 25.98
CA ILE A 11 31.88 -52.67 24.99
C ILE A 11 31.06 -53.82 25.55
N LEU A 12 29.78 -53.89 25.19
CA LEU A 12 29.09 -55.16 25.00
C LEU A 12 28.24 -55.09 23.73
N LEU A 13 28.76 -55.77 22.72
CA LEU A 13 28.12 -56.18 21.49
C LEU A 13 26.71 -56.73 21.79
N PHE A 14 25.69 -55.91 21.58
CA PHE A 14 24.45 -56.40 21.02
C PHE A 14 24.40 -55.87 19.60
N SER A 15 24.85 -56.72 18.69
CA SER A 15 24.45 -56.72 17.30
C SER A 15 22.92 -56.70 17.26
N SER A 16 22.35 -55.51 17.24
CA SER A 16 21.05 -55.27 16.62
C SER A 16 21.24 -55.65 15.17
N ALA A 17 20.93 -56.92 14.87
CA ALA A 17 20.46 -57.27 13.55
C ALA A 17 19.32 -56.29 13.26
N THR A 18 19.64 -55.25 12.50
CA THR A 18 18.67 -54.52 11.72
C THR A 18 17.98 -55.59 10.90
N LEU A 19 16.82 -56.05 11.36
CA LEU A 19 15.83 -56.65 10.48
C LEU A 19 15.50 -55.53 9.50
N ALA A 20 16.24 -55.49 8.40
CA ALA A 20 15.80 -54.82 7.20
C ALA A 20 14.44 -55.45 6.89
N GLN A 21 13.37 -54.73 7.21
CA GLN A 21 12.03 -55.15 6.90
C GLN A 21 11.99 -55.25 5.37
N GLU A 22 11.97 -56.48 4.83
CA GLU A 22 11.88 -56.68 3.38
C GLU A 22 10.71 -55.85 2.86
N SER A 23 10.99 -54.90 1.96
CA SER A 23 9.94 -54.08 1.37
C SER A 23 8.95 -55.00 0.66
N LYS A 24 7.64 -54.77 0.90
CA LYS A 24 6.59 -55.69 0.44
C LYS A 24 6.66 -55.87 -1.07
N LYS A 25 6.32 -57.08 -1.55
CA LYS A 25 6.21 -57.33 -2.99
C LYS A 25 4.97 -56.63 -3.55
N ILE A 26 5.07 -56.13 -4.78
CA ILE A 26 3.93 -55.61 -5.52
C ILE A 26 3.03 -56.77 -5.91
N LYS A 27 1.77 -56.73 -5.48
CA LYS A 27 0.77 -57.73 -5.88
C LYS A 27 0.14 -57.27 -7.19
N VAL A 28 -0.03 -58.19 -8.13
CA VAL A 28 -0.64 -57.92 -9.44
C VAL A 28 -1.70 -58.96 -9.78
N GLN A 29 -2.79 -58.51 -10.40
CA GLN A 29 -3.88 -59.34 -10.92
C GLN A 29 -4.24 -58.86 -12.33
N SER A 30 -4.36 -59.76 -13.29
CA SER A 30 -4.71 -59.44 -14.68
C SER A 30 -5.35 -60.64 -15.38
N ASP A 31 -6.21 -60.35 -16.37
CA ASP A 31 -6.80 -61.38 -17.23
C ASP A 31 -5.77 -62.01 -18.19
N ARG A 32 -4.81 -61.22 -18.65
CA ARG A 32 -3.78 -61.67 -19.59
C ARG A 32 -2.39 -61.28 -19.11
N THR A 33 -1.50 -62.27 -19.12
CA THR A 33 -0.09 -62.13 -18.75
C THR A 33 0.79 -62.58 -19.92
N ILE A 34 1.72 -61.73 -20.35
CA ILE A 34 2.64 -61.98 -21.46
C ILE A 34 4.07 -61.70 -20.98
N LYS A 35 5.01 -62.58 -21.33
CA LYS A 35 6.45 -62.32 -21.17
C LYS A 35 7.05 -62.12 -22.56
N ASN A 36 7.67 -60.97 -22.80
CA ASN A 36 8.38 -60.66 -24.03
C ASN A 36 9.76 -60.10 -23.65
N GLN A 37 10.74 -60.99 -23.54
CA GLN A 37 12.08 -60.66 -23.09
C GLN A 37 12.87 -59.83 -24.12
N ASP A 38 12.52 -59.92 -25.41
CA ASP A 38 13.19 -59.13 -26.46
C ASP A 38 12.84 -57.65 -26.38
N ARG A 39 11.58 -57.34 -26.03
CA ARG A 39 11.08 -55.96 -25.99
C ARG A 39 11.06 -55.36 -24.58
N PHE A 40 10.91 -56.19 -23.55
CA PHE A 40 10.93 -55.78 -22.15
C PHE A 40 11.65 -56.83 -21.30
N PRO A 41 13.00 -56.84 -21.30
CA PRO A 41 13.80 -57.73 -20.46
C PRO A 41 13.39 -57.62 -18.99
N GLY A 42 13.24 -58.77 -18.31
CA GLY A 42 12.88 -58.81 -16.89
C GLY A 42 11.44 -58.41 -16.54
N ALA A 43 10.65 -57.96 -17.52
CA ALA A 43 9.29 -57.48 -17.29
C ALA A 43 8.23 -58.54 -17.58
N THR A 44 7.08 -58.38 -16.90
CA THR A 44 5.84 -59.05 -17.23
C THR A 44 4.83 -58.02 -17.72
N ILE A 45 4.28 -58.23 -18.92
CA ILE A 45 3.24 -57.40 -19.50
C ILE A 45 1.89 -57.95 -19.06
N LEU A 46 1.09 -57.12 -18.42
CA LEU A 46 -0.24 -57.42 -17.92
C LEU A 46 -1.25 -56.62 -18.75
N ALA A 47 -2.33 -57.25 -19.19
CA ALA A 47 -3.33 -56.58 -20.02
C ALA A 47 -4.76 -56.97 -19.64
N LYS A 48 -5.66 -56.00 -19.80
CA LYS A 48 -7.10 -56.17 -19.70
C LYS A 48 -7.65 -57.01 -20.85
N VAL A 49 -8.60 -57.90 -20.55
CA VAL A 49 -9.52 -58.49 -21.52
C VAL A 49 -10.93 -58.05 -21.18
N ASN A 50 -11.40 -58.40 -19.99
CA ASN A 50 -12.69 -58.01 -19.43
C ASN A 50 -12.52 -57.10 -18.21
N LYS A 51 -11.57 -57.41 -17.32
CA LYS A 51 -11.25 -56.66 -16.10
C LYS A 51 -9.94 -55.91 -16.25
N GLN A 52 -9.89 -54.69 -15.71
CA GLN A 52 -8.66 -53.90 -15.67
C GLN A 52 -7.57 -54.63 -14.88
N VAL A 53 -6.32 -54.40 -15.26
CA VAL A 53 -5.16 -54.84 -14.48
C VAL A 53 -5.23 -54.15 -13.13
N TYR A 54 -5.14 -54.91 -12.05
CA TYR A 54 -5.16 -54.43 -10.68
C TYR A 54 -3.81 -54.68 -10.03
N ILE A 55 -3.24 -53.65 -9.42
CA ILE A 55 -1.95 -53.68 -8.73
C ILE A 55 -2.17 -53.14 -7.32
N GLU A 56 -1.60 -53.81 -6.32
CA GLU A 56 -1.67 -53.40 -4.91
C GLU A 56 -0.25 -53.40 -4.31
N HIS A 57 0.14 -52.27 -3.73
CA HIS A 57 1.39 -52.16 -2.97
C HIS A 57 1.22 -51.22 -1.79
N GLU A 58 1.43 -51.73 -0.58
CA GLU A 58 1.39 -50.95 0.68
C GLU A 58 0.15 -50.06 0.85
N GLY A 59 -1.02 -50.59 0.47
CA GLY A 59 -2.30 -49.87 0.60
C GLY A 59 -2.60 -48.89 -0.54
N ILE A 60 -1.72 -48.79 -1.55
CA ILE A 60 -2.00 -48.12 -2.82
C ILE A 60 -2.56 -49.15 -3.78
N GLU A 61 -3.69 -48.82 -4.38
CA GLU A 61 -4.37 -49.62 -5.38
C GLU A 61 -4.30 -48.90 -6.74
N ILE A 62 -3.86 -49.60 -7.79
CA ILE A 62 -3.73 -49.07 -9.14
C ILE A 62 -4.52 -49.95 -10.11
N TRP A 63 -5.43 -49.36 -10.86
CA TRP A 63 -6.12 -49.98 -11.98
C TRP A 63 -5.66 -49.37 -13.30
N CYS A 64 -5.50 -50.19 -14.35
CA CYS A 64 -5.17 -49.72 -15.70
C CYS A 64 -5.57 -50.74 -16.77
N ASP A 65 -5.52 -50.33 -18.04
CA ASP A 65 -5.80 -51.23 -19.16
C ASP A 65 -4.60 -52.14 -19.48
N GLN A 66 -3.38 -51.63 -19.32
CA GLN A 66 -2.15 -52.39 -19.51
C GLN A 66 -1.11 -51.98 -18.46
N ALA A 67 -0.37 -52.93 -17.90
CA ALA A 67 0.78 -52.66 -17.07
C ALA A 67 2.04 -53.38 -17.55
N ILE A 68 3.20 -52.80 -17.28
CA ILE A 68 4.51 -53.43 -17.45
C ILE A 68 5.14 -53.49 -16.06
N HIS A 69 5.24 -54.71 -15.50
CA HIS A 69 5.69 -54.95 -14.14
C HIS A 69 7.08 -55.59 -14.14
N TYR A 70 8.04 -54.90 -13.54
CA TYR A 70 9.41 -55.36 -13.28
C TYR A 70 9.48 -55.81 -11.83
N GLY A 71 9.31 -57.11 -11.60
CA GLY A 71 9.13 -57.68 -10.26
C GLY A 71 10.35 -57.54 -9.35
N GLU A 72 11.56 -57.72 -9.90
CA GLU A 72 12.83 -57.56 -9.18
C GLU A 72 13.06 -56.10 -8.79
N ASP A 73 12.81 -55.17 -9.72
CA ASP A 73 12.95 -53.72 -9.48
C ASP A 73 11.81 -53.12 -8.65
N LYS A 74 10.77 -53.91 -8.34
CA LYS A 74 9.51 -53.45 -7.75
C LYS A 74 8.96 -52.22 -8.46
N PHE A 75 8.97 -52.26 -9.79
CA PHE A 75 8.59 -51.13 -10.63
C PHE A 75 7.42 -51.47 -11.55
N VAL A 76 6.48 -50.55 -11.67
CA VAL A 76 5.30 -50.72 -12.53
C VAL A 76 5.09 -49.49 -13.39
N LYS A 77 4.88 -49.71 -14.69
CA LYS A 77 4.24 -48.76 -15.59
C LYS A 77 2.79 -49.14 -15.78
N ALA A 78 1.88 -48.21 -15.55
CA ALA A 78 0.45 -48.35 -15.81
C ALA A 78 0.07 -47.48 -17.02
N LEU A 79 -0.64 -48.06 -17.99
CA LEU A 79 -1.02 -47.43 -19.24
C LEU A 79 -2.52 -47.60 -19.49
N GLY A 80 -3.16 -46.52 -19.91
CA GLY A 80 -4.58 -46.49 -20.30
C GLY A 80 -5.53 -46.52 -19.10
N ASN A 81 -6.44 -45.55 -19.04
CA ASN A 81 -7.47 -45.42 -17.99
C ASN A 81 -6.94 -45.71 -16.58
N VAL A 82 -5.80 -45.12 -16.25
CA VAL A 82 -5.11 -45.37 -14.98
C VAL A 82 -5.92 -44.72 -13.87
N LYS A 83 -6.20 -45.49 -12.83
CA LYS A 83 -6.83 -45.04 -11.59
C LYS A 83 -5.98 -45.47 -10.42
N ILE A 84 -5.56 -44.54 -9.57
CA ILE A 84 -4.84 -44.80 -8.32
C ILE A 84 -5.76 -44.42 -7.16
N LYS A 85 -5.89 -45.30 -6.17
CA LYS A 85 -6.64 -45.05 -4.93
C LYS A 85 -5.74 -45.33 -3.73
N GLN A 86 -5.80 -44.45 -2.73
CA GLN A 86 -5.11 -44.64 -1.45
C GLN A 86 -6.13 -44.48 -0.33
N GLY A 87 -6.59 -45.61 0.23
CA GLY A 87 -7.69 -45.63 1.18
C GLY A 87 -8.91 -44.86 0.64
N ASP A 88 -9.71 -44.28 1.52
CA ASP A 88 -10.89 -43.50 1.10
C ASP A 88 -10.62 -42.00 0.96
N THR A 89 -9.36 -41.57 1.09
CA THR A 89 -8.99 -40.15 1.17
C THR A 89 -8.53 -39.55 -0.16
N LEU A 90 -8.07 -40.38 -1.10
CA LEU A 90 -7.43 -39.93 -2.34
C LEU A 90 -7.77 -40.85 -3.51
N THR A 91 -8.22 -40.26 -4.61
CA THR A 91 -8.33 -40.91 -5.92
C THR A 91 -7.63 -40.06 -6.98
N MET A 92 -6.86 -40.68 -7.86
CA MET A 92 -6.21 -40.01 -9.00
C MET A 92 -6.46 -40.78 -10.27
N THR A 93 -6.71 -40.10 -11.39
CA THR A 93 -6.81 -40.69 -12.72
C THR A 93 -5.83 -40.02 -13.69
N SER A 94 -5.35 -40.79 -14.68
CA SER A 94 -4.42 -40.32 -15.72
C SER A 94 -4.40 -41.30 -16.92
N LYS A 95 -3.70 -40.98 -18.01
CA LYS A 95 -3.46 -41.97 -19.08
C LYS A 95 -2.21 -42.82 -18.83
N TYR A 96 -1.28 -42.33 -18.02
CA TYR A 96 -0.01 -43.00 -17.74
C TYR A 96 0.44 -42.73 -16.31
N ALA A 97 0.91 -43.77 -15.62
CA ALA A 97 1.59 -43.62 -14.35
C ALA A 97 2.77 -44.59 -14.21
N GLU A 98 3.78 -44.18 -13.46
CA GLU A 98 4.88 -45.01 -12.99
C GLU A 98 4.87 -45.04 -11.47
N TYR A 99 5.20 -46.20 -10.90
CA TYR A 99 5.39 -46.36 -9.47
C TYR A 99 6.58 -47.27 -9.20
N ASN A 100 7.49 -46.80 -8.36
CA ASN A 100 8.65 -47.55 -7.89
C ASN A 100 8.48 -47.86 -6.40
N GLY A 101 8.36 -49.14 -6.06
CA GLY A 101 8.17 -49.62 -4.69
C GLY A 101 9.41 -49.49 -3.82
N ASN A 102 10.62 -49.44 -4.40
CA ASN A 102 11.87 -49.25 -3.66
C ASN A 102 12.08 -47.77 -3.27
N THR A 103 11.84 -46.85 -4.20
CA THR A 103 11.99 -45.40 -3.93
C THR A 103 10.72 -44.77 -3.36
N GLN A 104 9.59 -45.49 -3.43
CA GLN A 104 8.24 -45.02 -3.14
C GLN A 104 7.86 -43.73 -3.90
N PHE A 105 8.47 -43.53 -5.07
CA PHE A 105 8.18 -42.41 -5.95
C PHE A 105 7.12 -42.81 -6.97
N ALA A 106 6.16 -41.90 -7.19
CA ALA A 106 5.14 -42.05 -8.20
C ALA A 106 5.15 -40.86 -9.16
N TYR A 107 4.84 -41.16 -10.41
CA TYR A 107 4.77 -40.19 -11.50
C TYR A 107 3.51 -40.46 -12.30
N ALA A 108 2.76 -39.42 -12.66
CA ALA A 108 1.62 -39.53 -13.53
C ALA A 108 1.65 -38.42 -14.58
N ARG A 109 1.22 -38.73 -15.80
CA ARG A 109 1.15 -37.75 -16.89
C ARG A 109 -0.06 -37.98 -17.80
N ASP A 110 -0.30 -37.00 -18.67
CA ASP A 110 -1.40 -36.91 -19.61
C ASP A 110 -2.78 -36.90 -18.91
N ASN A 111 -3.34 -35.70 -18.72
CA ASN A 111 -4.66 -35.47 -18.13
C ASN A 111 -4.79 -36.05 -16.71
N VAL A 112 -3.88 -35.64 -15.82
CA VAL A 112 -3.94 -36.01 -14.41
C VAL A 112 -5.07 -35.27 -13.72
N PHE A 113 -5.99 -36.03 -13.13
CA PHE A 113 -7.04 -35.53 -12.26
C PHE A 113 -6.93 -36.20 -10.90
N MET A 114 -6.75 -35.42 -9.85
CA MET A 114 -6.69 -35.88 -8.47
C MET A 114 -7.87 -35.32 -7.68
N GLU A 115 -8.47 -36.16 -6.85
CA GLU A 115 -9.61 -35.85 -6.00
C GLU A 115 -9.32 -36.33 -4.59
N THR A 116 -9.54 -35.42 -3.64
CA THR A 116 -9.49 -35.67 -2.19
C THR A 116 -10.88 -35.40 -1.60
N THR A 117 -11.06 -35.65 -0.31
CA THR A 117 -12.32 -35.32 0.39
C THR A 117 -12.68 -33.84 0.35
N GLN A 118 -11.71 -32.95 0.11
CA GLN A 118 -11.90 -31.50 0.20
C GLN A 118 -11.64 -30.76 -1.10
N ASN A 119 -10.75 -31.26 -1.97
CA ASN A 119 -10.27 -30.53 -3.13
C ASN A 119 -10.05 -31.45 -4.34
N THR A 120 -10.08 -30.85 -5.53
CA THR A 120 -9.67 -31.48 -6.79
C THR A 120 -8.48 -30.73 -7.39
N LEU A 121 -7.61 -31.45 -8.10
CA LEU A 121 -6.47 -30.92 -8.85
C LEU A 121 -6.54 -31.45 -10.29
N ARG A 122 -6.34 -30.56 -11.26
CA ARG A 122 -6.09 -30.90 -12.67
C ARG A 122 -4.73 -30.40 -13.08
N THR A 123 -3.91 -31.27 -13.67
CA THR A 123 -2.61 -30.93 -14.22
C THR A 123 -2.24 -31.90 -15.35
N ASP A 124 -1.23 -31.57 -16.15
CA ASP A 124 -0.72 -32.52 -17.12
C ASP A 124 0.17 -33.58 -16.47
N THR A 125 1.10 -33.17 -15.60
CA THR A 125 2.09 -34.03 -14.96
C THR A 125 2.10 -33.82 -13.45
N LEU A 126 2.14 -34.91 -12.68
CA LEU A 126 2.18 -34.90 -11.22
C LEU A 126 3.23 -35.88 -10.71
N PHE A 127 4.04 -35.40 -9.78
CA PHE A 127 5.01 -36.18 -9.03
C PHE A 127 4.54 -36.36 -7.60
N PHE A 128 4.82 -37.53 -7.04
CA PHE A 128 4.53 -37.81 -5.64
C PHE A 128 5.69 -38.58 -5.01
N ASP A 129 6.29 -37.97 -3.99
CA ASP A 129 7.30 -38.58 -3.13
C ASP A 129 6.64 -38.97 -1.81
N ARG A 130 6.44 -40.28 -1.61
CA ARG A 130 5.80 -40.78 -0.40
C ARG A 130 6.72 -40.75 0.82
N ILE A 131 8.04 -40.84 0.66
CA ILE A 131 8.97 -40.76 1.80
C ILE A 131 8.95 -39.34 2.35
N ARG A 132 9.01 -38.34 1.46
CA ARG A 132 8.95 -36.92 1.84
C ARG A 132 7.54 -36.42 2.11
N GLN A 133 6.51 -37.22 1.80
CA GLN A 133 5.09 -36.87 1.93
C GLN A 133 4.74 -35.60 1.13
N GLN A 134 5.15 -35.56 -0.13
CA GLN A 134 5.00 -34.38 -0.98
C GLN A 134 4.46 -34.70 -2.36
N ALA A 135 3.51 -33.89 -2.82
CA ALA A 135 3.03 -33.89 -4.19
C ALA A 135 3.48 -32.59 -4.91
N TYR A 136 3.86 -32.70 -6.17
CA TYR A 136 4.43 -31.59 -6.94
C TYR A 136 4.01 -31.61 -8.41
N TYR A 137 3.69 -30.44 -8.95
CA TYR A 137 3.51 -30.23 -10.39
C TYR A 137 4.25 -28.99 -10.85
N ARG A 138 4.68 -29.01 -12.11
CA ARG A 138 5.34 -27.88 -12.81
C ARG A 138 4.73 -27.56 -14.18
N SER A 139 3.75 -28.36 -14.61
CA SER A 139 3.09 -28.24 -15.92
C SER A 139 1.88 -27.31 -15.92
N GLY A 140 1.71 -26.50 -14.87
CA GLY A 140 0.47 -25.78 -14.61
C GLY A 140 -0.59 -26.66 -13.95
N GLY A 141 -1.30 -26.09 -13.00
CA GLY A 141 -2.33 -26.81 -12.24
C GLY A 141 -3.54 -25.93 -11.94
N THR A 142 -4.71 -26.56 -11.89
CA THR A 142 -5.95 -25.96 -11.41
C THR A 142 -6.45 -26.73 -10.21
N VAL A 143 -6.52 -26.06 -9.05
CA VAL A 143 -7.10 -26.60 -7.82
C VAL A 143 -8.49 -26.01 -7.62
N LYS A 144 -9.46 -26.84 -7.24
CA LYS A 144 -10.80 -26.39 -6.85
C LYS A 144 -11.20 -27.00 -5.52
N ASP A 145 -11.89 -26.23 -4.69
CA ASP A 145 -12.52 -26.78 -3.48
C ASP A 145 -13.71 -27.70 -3.82
N SER A 146 -14.17 -28.45 -2.81
CA SER A 146 -15.27 -29.41 -2.94
C SER A 146 -16.59 -28.76 -3.33
N THR A 147 -16.80 -27.50 -2.92
CA THR A 147 -17.95 -26.67 -3.30
C THR A 147 -17.81 -26.04 -4.69
N LYS A 148 -16.64 -26.17 -5.32
CA LYS A 148 -16.25 -25.57 -6.62
C LYS A 148 -16.43 -24.05 -6.68
N THR A 149 -16.48 -23.39 -5.53
CA THR A 149 -16.62 -21.94 -5.38
C THR A 149 -15.28 -21.24 -5.43
N ASN A 150 -14.21 -21.92 -5.00
CA ASN A 150 -12.86 -21.40 -5.02
C ASN A 150 -12.06 -22.11 -6.12
N THR A 151 -11.49 -21.35 -7.05
CA THR A 151 -10.59 -21.88 -8.09
C THR A 151 -9.22 -21.22 -7.95
N LEU A 152 -8.18 -22.04 -7.88
CA LEU A 152 -6.78 -21.60 -7.88
C LEU A 152 -6.09 -22.14 -9.13
N THR A 153 -5.32 -21.29 -9.81
CA THR A 153 -4.42 -21.68 -10.89
C THR A 153 -3.00 -21.23 -10.59
N SER A 154 -2.00 -22.04 -10.95
CA SER A 154 -0.58 -21.66 -10.87
C SER A 154 0.26 -22.49 -11.85
N LYS A 155 1.49 -22.07 -12.16
CA LYS A 155 2.42 -22.87 -12.96
C LYS A 155 3.04 -24.01 -12.15
N ILE A 156 3.46 -23.71 -10.93
CA ILE A 156 4.13 -24.64 -10.03
C ILE A 156 3.32 -24.75 -8.74
N GLY A 157 3.04 -25.97 -8.30
CA GLY A 157 2.38 -26.21 -7.03
C GLY A 157 2.99 -27.38 -6.29
N ARG A 158 3.15 -27.21 -4.97
CA ARG A 158 3.68 -28.23 -4.06
C ARG A 158 2.76 -28.35 -2.86
N TYR A 159 2.47 -29.57 -2.45
CA TYR A 159 1.76 -29.87 -1.22
C TYR A 159 2.66 -30.65 -0.28
N PHE A 160 2.86 -30.10 0.92
CA PHE A 160 3.61 -30.68 2.03
C PHE A 160 2.60 -31.29 3.00
N MET A 161 2.41 -32.62 2.93
CA MET A 161 1.34 -33.30 3.67
C MET A 161 1.64 -33.40 5.17
N ASP A 162 2.91 -33.50 5.54
CA ASP A 162 3.43 -33.58 6.92
C ASP A 162 3.01 -32.39 7.79
N ARG A 163 2.82 -31.22 7.17
CA ARG A 163 2.46 -29.95 7.85
C ARG A 163 1.22 -29.26 7.26
N GLY A 164 0.49 -29.94 6.38
CA GLY A 164 -0.75 -29.40 5.78
C GLY A 164 -0.57 -28.09 5.01
N MET A 165 0.56 -27.90 4.32
CA MET A 165 0.88 -26.64 3.64
C MET A 165 0.88 -26.79 2.11
N PHE A 166 0.18 -25.88 1.42
CA PHE A 166 0.25 -25.71 -0.02
C PHE A 166 1.14 -24.51 -0.36
N SER A 167 2.03 -24.68 -1.33
CA SER A 167 2.85 -23.62 -1.91
C SER A 167 2.55 -23.55 -3.40
N PHE A 168 2.12 -22.39 -3.87
CA PHE A 168 1.87 -22.11 -5.28
C PHE A 168 2.82 -21.02 -5.73
N ASN A 169 3.46 -21.24 -6.87
CA ASN A 169 4.53 -20.39 -7.37
C ASN A 169 4.30 -20.12 -8.86
N THR A 170 4.58 -18.87 -9.24
CA THR A 170 4.52 -18.31 -10.59
C THR A 170 3.11 -18.29 -11.18
N ASP A 171 2.66 -17.09 -11.56
CA ASP A 171 1.34 -16.82 -12.14
C ASP A 171 0.20 -17.40 -11.28
N VAL A 172 0.26 -17.17 -9.95
CA VAL A 172 -0.76 -17.66 -9.03
C VAL A 172 -1.98 -16.77 -9.13
N LYS A 173 -3.12 -17.39 -9.41
CA LYS A 173 -4.42 -16.72 -9.43
C LYS A 173 -5.44 -17.48 -8.62
N VAL A 174 -6.09 -16.82 -7.68
CA VAL A 174 -7.20 -17.34 -6.90
C VAL A 174 -8.46 -16.56 -7.23
N VAL A 175 -9.53 -17.26 -7.56
CA VAL A 175 -10.84 -16.68 -7.83
C VAL A 175 -11.85 -17.30 -6.88
N ASN A 176 -12.51 -16.45 -6.11
CA ASN A 176 -13.65 -16.80 -5.28
C ASN A 176 -14.80 -15.79 -5.48
N PRO A 177 -16.01 -16.02 -4.94
CA PRO A 177 -17.15 -15.13 -5.17
C PRO A 177 -16.95 -13.69 -4.66
N GLU A 178 -16.04 -13.48 -3.70
CA GLU A 178 -15.81 -12.18 -3.09
C GLU A 178 -14.66 -11.42 -3.74
N ASN A 179 -13.57 -12.11 -4.08
CA ASN A 179 -12.28 -11.54 -4.44
C ASN A 179 -11.56 -12.36 -5.52
N THR A 180 -10.72 -11.67 -6.29
CA THR A 180 -9.67 -12.27 -7.14
C THR A 180 -8.31 -11.88 -6.58
N ILE A 181 -7.40 -12.84 -6.44
CA ILE A 181 -6.03 -12.63 -5.99
C ILE A 181 -5.09 -13.01 -7.13
N ASP A 182 -4.21 -12.12 -7.53
CA ASP A 182 -3.10 -12.37 -8.44
C ASP A 182 -1.79 -12.20 -7.65
N SER A 183 -0.88 -13.18 -7.68
CA SER A 183 0.36 -13.17 -6.88
C SER A 183 1.48 -13.95 -7.56
N ASP A 184 2.73 -13.58 -7.28
CA ASP A 184 3.89 -14.37 -7.70
C ASP A 184 4.01 -15.68 -6.90
N ARG A 185 3.76 -15.64 -5.59
CA ARG A 185 3.71 -16.82 -4.72
C ARG A 185 2.60 -16.71 -3.69
N LEU A 186 1.99 -17.85 -3.36
CA LEU A 186 0.98 -17.99 -2.33
C LEU A 186 1.25 -19.26 -1.51
N ASP A 187 1.40 -19.08 -0.21
CA ASP A 187 1.52 -20.20 0.74
C ASP A 187 0.25 -20.26 1.59
N TYR A 188 -0.37 -21.42 1.68
CA TYR A 188 -1.60 -21.65 2.43
C TYR A 188 -1.44 -22.79 3.42
N TYR A 189 -1.70 -22.52 4.70
CA TYR A 189 -1.67 -23.50 5.78
C TYR A 189 -3.09 -23.93 6.11
N LYS A 190 -3.39 -25.20 5.88
CA LYS A 190 -4.74 -25.76 6.01
C LYS A 190 -5.25 -25.77 7.45
N GLU A 191 -4.37 -26.00 8.41
CA GLU A 191 -4.77 -26.23 9.81
C GLU A 191 -5.35 -24.99 10.50
N ASN A 192 -4.86 -23.80 10.14
CA ASN A 192 -5.22 -22.53 10.78
C ASN A 192 -5.70 -21.46 9.77
N GLY A 193 -5.87 -21.84 8.50
CA GLY A 193 -6.33 -20.92 7.46
C GLY A 193 -5.36 -19.77 7.14
N HIS A 194 -4.09 -19.87 7.54
CA HIS A 194 -3.13 -18.80 7.29
C HIS A 194 -2.70 -18.77 5.82
N THR A 195 -2.84 -17.59 5.21
CA THR A 195 -2.47 -17.34 3.81
C THR A 195 -1.38 -16.28 3.75
N TYR A 196 -0.31 -16.57 3.04
CA TYR A 196 0.81 -15.67 2.84
C TYR A 196 1.00 -15.36 1.36
N LEU A 197 1.22 -14.10 1.05
CA LEU A 197 1.53 -13.62 -0.29
C LEU A 197 2.96 -13.09 -0.33
N TYR A 198 3.72 -13.50 -1.33
CA TYR A 198 5.11 -13.09 -1.50
C TYR A 198 5.36 -12.63 -2.94
N GLY A 199 6.07 -11.50 -3.07
CA GLY A 199 6.26 -10.83 -4.35
C GLY A 199 5.07 -9.90 -4.67
N PRO A 200 5.12 -9.16 -5.79
CA PRO A 200 4.00 -8.41 -6.30
C PRO A 200 2.67 -9.19 -6.25
N SER A 201 1.73 -8.67 -5.46
CA SER A 201 0.42 -9.28 -5.27
C SER A 201 -0.67 -8.24 -5.34
N THR A 202 -1.75 -8.57 -6.04
CA THR A 202 -2.96 -7.75 -6.15
C THR A 202 -4.16 -8.55 -5.66
N VAL A 203 -4.90 -8.00 -4.70
CA VAL A 203 -6.17 -8.55 -4.21
C VAL A 203 -7.28 -7.60 -4.65
N LYS A 204 -8.09 -8.04 -5.61
CA LYS A 204 -9.21 -7.28 -6.15
C LYS A 204 -10.53 -7.79 -5.56
N GLY A 205 -11.14 -6.99 -4.70
CA GLY A 205 -12.49 -7.23 -4.18
C GLY A 205 -13.56 -6.48 -4.97
N LYS A 206 -14.81 -6.53 -4.48
CA LYS A 206 -15.96 -5.85 -5.11
C LYS A 206 -15.83 -4.32 -5.12
N GLU A 207 -15.29 -3.74 -4.04
CA GLU A 207 -15.27 -2.28 -3.83
C GLU A 207 -13.85 -1.69 -3.77
N SER A 208 -12.84 -2.54 -3.59
CA SER A 208 -11.46 -2.06 -3.45
C SER A 208 -10.45 -3.01 -4.08
N THR A 209 -9.29 -2.46 -4.44
CA THR A 209 -8.14 -3.21 -4.91
C THR A 209 -6.95 -2.91 -4.01
N LEU A 210 -6.39 -3.96 -3.40
CA LEU A 210 -5.18 -3.91 -2.58
C LEU A 210 -3.99 -4.38 -3.42
N TYR A 211 -2.89 -3.64 -3.37
CA TYR A 211 -1.59 -4.06 -3.86
C TYR A 211 -0.59 -4.12 -2.71
N CYS A 212 0.27 -5.13 -2.69
CA CYS A 212 1.38 -5.27 -1.76
C CYS A 212 2.47 -6.19 -2.33
N GLU A 213 3.65 -6.21 -1.72
CA GLU A 213 4.68 -7.20 -2.05
C GLU A 213 4.85 -8.29 -0.99
N ARG A 214 4.20 -8.12 0.17
CA ARG A 214 4.15 -9.07 1.27
C ARG A 214 2.78 -8.98 1.93
N GLY A 215 2.02 -10.07 1.88
CA GLY A 215 0.68 -10.14 2.44
C GLY A 215 0.55 -11.29 3.43
N PHE A 216 -0.28 -11.09 4.46
CA PHE A 216 -0.78 -12.14 5.33
C PHE A 216 -2.29 -11.96 5.47
N TYR A 217 -3.00 -13.08 5.49
CA TYR A 217 -4.43 -13.11 5.80
C TYR A 217 -4.77 -14.36 6.59
N ASP A 218 -5.49 -14.17 7.69
CA ASP A 218 -6.08 -15.24 8.47
C ASP A 218 -7.55 -15.38 8.04
N THR A 219 -7.91 -16.53 7.47
CA THR A 219 -9.27 -16.77 6.98
C THR A 219 -10.29 -17.03 8.08
N GLU A 220 -9.86 -17.42 9.29
CA GLU A 220 -10.73 -17.73 10.41
C GLU A 220 -11.15 -16.46 11.15
N VAL A 221 -10.19 -15.62 11.55
CA VAL A 221 -10.48 -14.34 12.22
C VAL A 221 -10.71 -13.18 11.25
N LYS A 222 -10.44 -13.39 9.95
CA LYS A 222 -10.67 -12.44 8.85
C LYS A 222 -9.88 -11.14 8.96
N THR A 223 -8.65 -11.25 9.45
CA THR A 223 -7.69 -10.15 9.57
C THR A 223 -6.52 -10.33 8.64
N GLY A 224 -5.96 -9.25 8.12
CA GLY A 224 -4.77 -9.31 7.27
C GLY A 224 -3.86 -8.11 7.40
N TYR A 225 -2.62 -8.31 6.93
CA TYR A 225 -1.58 -7.30 6.83
C TYR A 225 -1.05 -7.26 5.41
N ALA A 226 -0.87 -6.05 4.89
CA ALA A 226 -0.14 -5.77 3.66
C ALA A 226 1.07 -4.91 4.02
N ILE A 227 2.25 -5.33 3.55
CA ILE A 227 3.52 -4.66 3.81
C ILE A 227 4.26 -4.48 2.49
N LYS A 228 5.09 -3.44 2.42
CA LYS A 228 5.98 -3.10 1.30
C LYS A 228 5.20 -2.68 0.05
N ASN A 229 5.37 -1.41 -0.31
CA ASN A 229 4.66 -0.77 -1.42
C ASN A 229 3.13 -0.93 -1.32
N SER A 230 2.60 -0.94 -0.09
CA SER A 230 1.18 -1.20 0.15
C SER A 230 0.31 -0.05 -0.31
N ARG A 231 -0.72 -0.39 -1.08
CA ARG A 231 -1.65 0.57 -1.69
C ARG A 231 -3.06 -0.02 -1.71
N ILE A 232 -4.04 0.78 -1.34
CA ILE A 232 -5.46 0.45 -1.55
C ILE A 232 -6.08 1.51 -2.46
N ASP A 233 -6.75 1.05 -3.51
CA ASP A 233 -7.63 1.86 -4.34
C ASP A 233 -9.09 1.53 -4.00
N TYR A 234 -9.89 2.55 -3.69
CA TYR A 234 -11.33 2.43 -3.48
C TYR A 234 -12.03 3.71 -3.92
N ASP A 235 -13.12 3.57 -4.67
CA ASP A 235 -13.84 4.69 -5.29
C ASP A 235 -12.91 5.66 -6.05
N ASN A 236 -12.82 6.90 -5.56
CA ASN A 236 -12.02 8.01 -6.08
C ASN A 236 -10.71 8.23 -5.30
N ARG A 237 -10.34 7.27 -4.43
CA ARG A 237 -9.26 7.38 -3.46
C ARG A 237 -8.18 6.34 -3.65
N THR A 238 -6.95 6.77 -3.40
CA THR A 238 -5.79 5.89 -3.29
C THR A 238 -5.08 6.14 -1.96
N VAL A 239 -4.92 5.09 -1.17
CA VAL A 239 -4.26 5.12 0.14
C VAL A 239 -2.95 4.36 0.04
N PHE A 240 -1.86 5.03 0.41
CA PHE A 240 -0.53 4.44 0.55
C PHE A 240 -0.15 4.35 2.03
N GLY A 241 0.67 3.36 2.37
CA GLY A 241 1.33 3.26 3.67
C GLY A 241 2.41 2.20 3.64
N ASP A 242 3.34 2.23 4.59
CA ASP A 242 4.37 1.19 4.68
C ASP A 242 3.78 -0.15 5.15
N SER A 243 2.73 -0.08 5.98
CA SER A 243 1.93 -1.20 6.45
C SER A 243 0.46 -0.82 6.48
N ILE A 244 -0.39 -1.73 6.00
CA ILE A 244 -1.85 -1.62 6.06
C ILE A 244 -2.40 -2.86 6.78
N PHE A 245 -3.17 -2.65 7.82
CA PHE A 245 -3.94 -3.67 8.51
C PHE A 245 -5.40 -3.58 8.08
N TYR A 246 -6.04 -4.74 7.93
CA TYR A 246 -7.45 -4.82 7.60
C TYR A 246 -8.14 -5.89 8.44
N ASN A 247 -9.31 -5.55 8.97
CA ASN A 247 -10.22 -6.46 9.63
C ASN A 247 -11.59 -6.38 8.95
N SER A 248 -11.92 -7.41 8.18
CA SER A 248 -13.17 -7.44 7.42
C SER A 248 -14.40 -7.73 8.29
N ALA A 249 -14.24 -8.33 9.48
CA ALA A 249 -15.35 -8.65 10.37
C ALA A 249 -16.02 -7.39 10.95
N ILE A 250 -15.23 -6.32 11.16
CA ILE A 250 -15.69 -5.03 11.71
C ILE A 250 -15.51 -3.86 10.73
N GLN A 251 -15.20 -4.14 9.46
CA GLN A 251 -14.98 -3.13 8.41
C GLN A 251 -13.98 -2.02 8.81
N PHE A 252 -12.90 -2.43 9.48
CA PHE A 252 -11.86 -1.56 10.02
C PHE A 252 -10.57 -1.72 9.23
N ALA A 253 -9.90 -0.60 8.97
CA ALA A 253 -8.56 -0.59 8.42
C ALA A 253 -7.68 0.42 9.15
N SER A 254 -6.38 0.14 9.22
CA SER A 254 -5.40 1.12 9.67
C SER A 254 -4.17 1.10 8.79
N ALA A 255 -3.53 2.25 8.67
CA ALA A 255 -2.27 2.42 7.95
C ALA A 255 -1.22 2.99 8.89
N THR A 256 0.03 2.58 8.71
CA THR A 256 1.15 3.00 9.55
C THR A 256 2.33 3.44 8.69
N ASN A 257 2.90 4.59 9.07
CA ASN A 257 4.03 5.29 8.44
C ASN A 257 3.81 5.70 6.97
N ASN A 258 4.34 6.87 6.61
CA ASN A 258 4.37 7.38 5.23
C ASN A 258 3.01 7.33 4.53
N ILE A 259 1.96 7.66 5.28
CA ILE A 259 0.60 7.56 4.81
C ILE A 259 0.33 8.70 3.85
N LYS A 260 -0.23 8.37 2.70
CA LYS A 260 -0.67 9.33 1.71
C LYS A 260 -2.02 8.91 1.17
N VAL A 261 -3.01 9.74 1.37
CA VAL A 261 -4.36 9.57 0.84
C VAL A 261 -4.53 10.57 -0.30
N LEU A 262 -4.75 10.08 -1.50
CA LEU A 262 -5.09 10.87 -2.67
C LEU A 262 -6.61 10.79 -2.86
N ASP A 263 -7.29 11.92 -2.90
CA ASP A 263 -8.72 12.01 -3.25
C ASP A 263 -8.84 12.81 -4.55
N THR A 264 -9.17 12.10 -5.62
CA THR A 264 -9.20 12.68 -6.98
C THR A 264 -10.45 13.51 -7.24
N ALA A 265 -11.57 13.25 -6.54
CA ALA A 265 -12.77 14.08 -6.73
C ALA A 265 -12.62 15.43 -6.04
N ASN A 266 -12.01 15.45 -4.85
CA ASN A 266 -11.83 16.68 -4.08
C ASN A 266 -10.50 17.39 -4.34
N SER A 267 -9.68 16.89 -5.30
CA SER A 267 -8.33 17.39 -5.56
C SER A 267 -7.54 17.62 -4.26
N SER A 268 -7.55 16.62 -3.38
CA SER A 268 -6.95 16.73 -2.05
C SER A 268 -5.96 15.61 -1.77
N VAL A 269 -4.97 15.93 -0.95
CA VAL A 269 -3.93 15.02 -0.48
C VAL A 269 -3.87 15.14 1.03
N ILE A 270 -4.03 14.02 1.73
CA ILE A 270 -3.88 13.97 3.18
C ILE A 270 -2.70 13.06 3.53
N THR A 271 -1.84 13.52 4.43
CA THR A 271 -0.63 12.79 4.84
C THR A 271 -0.55 12.68 6.35
N GLY A 272 0.18 11.68 6.84
CA GLY A 272 0.43 11.44 8.25
C GLY A 272 1.21 10.15 8.47
N HIS A 273 1.39 9.73 9.72
CA HIS A 273 2.12 8.50 10.06
C HIS A 273 1.29 7.47 10.83
N TYR A 274 0.03 7.77 11.12
CA TYR A 274 -0.96 6.79 11.55
C TYR A 274 -2.35 7.20 11.08
N ALA A 275 -3.13 6.24 10.59
CA ALA A 275 -4.50 6.48 10.15
C ALA A 275 -5.38 5.29 10.47
N GLU A 276 -6.64 5.55 10.78
CA GLU A 276 -7.67 4.52 10.85
C GLU A 276 -8.89 4.93 10.04
N VAL A 277 -9.57 3.92 9.51
CA VAL A 277 -10.80 4.05 8.74
C VAL A 277 -11.83 3.09 9.29
N PHE A 278 -13.02 3.65 9.55
CA PHE A 278 -14.22 2.89 9.88
C PHE A 278 -15.22 3.09 8.76
N LYS A 279 -15.39 2.08 7.91
CA LYS A 279 -16.23 2.19 6.71
C LYS A 279 -17.68 2.54 7.05
N ASP A 280 -18.25 1.90 8.07
CA ASP A 280 -19.64 2.10 8.51
C ASP A 280 -19.91 3.52 9.01
N LYS A 281 -18.87 4.23 9.45
CA LYS A 281 -18.96 5.61 9.95
C LYS A 281 -18.58 6.65 8.89
N ASP A 282 -18.13 6.22 7.70
CA ASP A 282 -17.49 7.08 6.68
C ASP A 282 -16.49 8.06 7.31
N SER A 283 -15.70 7.56 8.27
CA SER A 283 -14.78 8.36 9.08
C SER A 283 -13.35 7.89 8.87
N VAL A 284 -12.49 8.85 8.56
CA VAL A 284 -11.05 8.69 8.48
C VAL A 284 -10.43 9.62 9.50
N PHE A 285 -9.58 9.10 10.38
CA PHE A 285 -8.71 9.96 11.18
C PHE A 285 -7.25 9.70 10.84
N ILE A 286 -6.45 10.76 10.85
CA ILE A 286 -5.03 10.76 10.50
C ILE A 286 -4.29 11.60 11.53
N THR A 287 -3.19 11.06 12.07
CA THR A 287 -2.39 11.68 13.13
C THR A 287 -0.90 11.44 12.90
N LYS A 288 -0.07 11.93 13.83
CA LYS A 288 1.39 11.97 13.79
C LYS A 288 1.86 12.76 12.58
N ARG A 289 1.84 14.10 12.73
CA ARG A 289 2.23 15.06 11.68
C ARG A 289 1.24 15.09 10.52
N ALA A 290 -0.04 15.20 10.86
CA ALA A 290 -1.13 15.18 9.88
C ALA A 290 -1.15 16.47 9.05
N LEU A 291 -1.33 16.35 7.74
CA LEU A 291 -1.40 17.49 6.84
C LEU A 291 -2.41 17.21 5.72
N ALA A 292 -3.41 18.08 5.60
CA ALA A 292 -4.31 18.14 4.45
C ALA A 292 -3.86 19.26 3.50
N ALA A 293 -3.81 18.94 2.21
CA ALA A 293 -3.59 19.89 1.14
C ALA A 293 -4.73 19.77 0.13
N THR A 294 -5.45 20.86 -0.09
CA THR A 294 -6.59 20.90 -1.03
C THR A 294 -6.34 22.01 -2.05
N LEU A 295 -6.55 21.70 -3.33
CA LEU A 295 -6.53 22.71 -4.38
C LEU A 295 -7.84 23.49 -4.37
N GLN A 296 -7.75 24.81 -4.28
CA GLN A 296 -8.88 25.72 -4.48
C GLN A 296 -8.51 26.73 -5.57
N GLU A 297 -9.34 26.82 -6.61
CA GLU A 297 -9.07 27.60 -7.82
C GLU A 297 -7.69 27.25 -8.45
N LYS A 298 -6.67 28.12 -8.24
CA LYS A 298 -5.30 28.01 -8.77
C LYS A 298 -4.24 27.88 -7.67
N ASP A 299 -4.63 27.83 -6.40
CA ASP A 299 -3.71 27.83 -5.26
C ASP A 299 -4.13 26.76 -4.23
N SER A 300 -3.16 26.23 -3.49
CA SER A 300 -3.42 25.17 -2.51
C SER A 300 -3.55 25.72 -1.10
N ILE A 301 -4.53 25.23 -0.37
CA ILE A 301 -4.65 25.45 1.08
C ILE A 301 -4.04 24.26 1.79
N TYR A 302 -3.19 24.55 2.77
CA TYR A 302 -2.55 23.57 3.63
C TYR A 302 -3.07 23.73 5.06
N ILE A 303 -3.51 22.63 5.66
CA ILE A 303 -3.99 22.58 7.04
C ILE A 303 -3.24 21.46 7.75
N HIS A 304 -2.43 21.84 8.73
CA HIS A 304 -1.75 20.94 9.64
C HIS A 304 -2.47 20.96 11.00
N SER A 305 -2.47 19.82 11.69
CA SER A 305 -2.88 19.68 13.08
C SER A 305 -2.27 18.41 13.67
N ASP A 306 -2.37 18.21 14.98
CA ASP A 306 -2.01 16.93 15.60
C ASP A 306 -2.85 15.78 15.01
N THR A 307 -4.16 15.99 14.91
CA THR A 307 -5.11 15.00 14.41
C THR A 307 -6.12 15.62 13.46
N LEU A 308 -6.23 15.07 12.25
CA LEU A 308 -7.24 15.40 11.25
C LEU A 308 -8.28 14.29 11.21
N MET A 309 -9.57 14.66 11.20
CA MET A 309 -10.68 13.76 10.97
C MET A 309 -11.50 14.25 9.78
N VAL A 310 -11.84 13.35 8.85
CA VAL A 310 -12.63 13.66 7.67
C VAL A 310 -13.84 12.72 7.61
N THR A 311 -15.02 13.30 7.44
CA THR A 311 -16.30 12.60 7.35
C THR A 311 -17.18 13.17 6.22
N GLY A 312 -18.32 12.54 5.95
CA GLY A 312 -19.33 13.02 4.97
C GLY A 312 -19.10 12.51 3.55
N LYS A 313 -20.01 12.72 2.61
CA LYS A 313 -19.91 12.16 1.23
C LYS A 313 -18.86 12.89 0.37
N PRO A 314 -18.42 12.33 -0.78
CA PRO A 314 -17.64 13.10 -1.77
C PRO A 314 -18.29 14.45 -2.09
N GLU A 315 -17.48 15.50 -2.30
CA GLU A 315 -17.90 16.90 -2.51
C GLU A 315 -18.67 17.57 -1.36
N LYS A 316 -18.97 16.83 -0.28
CA LYS A 316 -19.67 17.30 0.93
C LYS A 316 -18.92 16.85 2.18
N ARG A 317 -17.59 16.95 2.14
CA ARG A 317 -16.74 16.51 3.26
C ARG A 317 -16.73 17.55 4.36
N ILE A 318 -16.72 17.05 5.59
CA ILE A 318 -16.50 17.83 6.80
C ILE A 318 -15.13 17.40 7.34
N MET A 319 -14.24 18.36 7.54
CA MET A 319 -12.92 18.13 8.10
C MET A 319 -12.81 18.84 9.46
N HIS A 320 -12.39 18.09 10.46
CA HIS A 320 -12.03 18.59 11.77
C HIS A 320 -10.52 18.45 11.98
N GLY A 321 -9.87 19.53 12.38
CA GLY A 321 -8.49 19.50 12.87
C GLY A 321 -8.48 19.78 14.37
N PHE A 322 -7.83 18.91 15.12
CA PHE A 322 -7.73 18.98 16.58
C PHE A 322 -6.29 19.23 17.00
N TYR A 323 -6.14 20.22 17.89
CA TYR A 323 -4.91 20.72 18.50
C TYR A 323 -3.87 21.26 17.51
N ASP A 324 -3.28 22.40 17.89
CA ASP A 324 -2.22 23.13 17.15
C ASP A 324 -2.50 23.22 15.65
N VAL A 325 -3.70 23.65 15.29
CA VAL A 325 -4.06 23.86 13.90
C VAL A 325 -3.25 25.00 13.31
N ARG A 326 -2.65 24.75 12.16
CA ARG A 326 -1.84 25.71 11.40
C ARG A 326 -2.28 25.69 9.94
N ILE A 327 -2.56 26.87 9.39
CA ILE A 327 -3.11 27.05 8.06
C ILE A 327 -2.13 27.88 7.23
N TYR A 328 -1.89 27.46 6.00
CA TYR A 328 -1.08 28.20 5.05
C TYR A 328 -1.72 28.23 3.65
N LYS A 329 -1.81 29.44 3.10
CA LYS A 329 -2.18 29.79 1.74
C LYS A 329 -1.28 30.95 1.30
N SER A 330 -1.09 31.15 -0.01
CA SER A 330 -0.20 32.20 -0.54
C SER A 330 -0.48 33.62 0.00
N ASN A 331 -1.74 33.97 0.23
CA ASN A 331 -2.19 35.29 0.69
C ASN A 331 -2.71 35.31 2.14
N MET A 332 -2.76 34.17 2.81
CA MET A 332 -3.37 34.03 4.13
C MET A 332 -2.75 32.89 4.94
N SER A 333 -2.58 33.10 6.24
CA SER A 333 -2.17 32.04 7.16
C SER A 333 -2.92 32.18 8.48
N GLY A 334 -2.94 31.13 9.30
CA GLY A 334 -3.62 31.20 10.58
C GLY A 334 -3.20 30.10 11.53
N LYS A 335 -3.52 30.31 12.81
CA LYS A 335 -3.27 29.35 13.88
C LYS A 335 -4.45 29.32 14.83
N SER A 336 -4.81 28.15 15.33
CA SER A 336 -5.86 27.99 16.33
C SER A 336 -5.68 26.67 17.09
N ASP A 337 -6.42 26.46 18.17
CA ASP A 337 -6.46 25.15 18.80
C ASP A 337 -7.13 24.13 17.88
N SER A 338 -8.31 24.46 17.35
CA SER A 338 -9.11 23.54 16.55
C SER A 338 -9.72 24.23 15.32
N ILE A 339 -10.07 23.45 14.30
CA ILE A 339 -10.73 23.93 13.08
C ILE A 339 -11.84 22.99 12.64
N ASN A 340 -12.90 23.55 12.07
CA ASN A 340 -13.96 22.82 11.37
C ASN A 340 -14.13 23.42 9.97
N VAL A 341 -13.95 22.61 8.93
CA VAL A 341 -14.14 22.98 7.52
C VAL A 341 -15.30 22.17 6.97
N ASP A 342 -16.38 22.83 6.58
CA ASP A 342 -17.55 22.22 5.98
C ASP A 342 -17.69 22.68 4.52
N GLN A 343 -17.42 21.75 3.60
CA GLN A 343 -17.51 22.02 2.16
C GLN A 343 -18.94 22.27 1.69
N THR A 344 -19.94 21.71 2.39
CA THR A 344 -21.35 21.84 2.01
C THR A 344 -21.83 23.28 2.16
N THR A 345 -21.34 23.97 3.20
CA THR A 345 -21.73 25.33 3.52
C THR A 345 -20.66 26.37 3.17
N GLY A 346 -19.47 25.94 2.74
CA GLY A 346 -18.33 26.82 2.50
C GLY A 346 -17.77 27.46 3.78
N HIS A 347 -18.11 26.94 4.96
CA HIS A 347 -17.72 27.53 6.23
C HIS A 347 -16.41 26.90 6.76
N THR A 348 -15.49 27.76 7.17
CA THR A 348 -14.30 27.37 7.94
C THR A 348 -14.33 28.07 9.30
N LYS A 349 -14.37 27.33 10.40
CA LYS A 349 -14.46 27.86 11.76
C LYS A 349 -13.20 27.50 12.55
N MET A 350 -12.46 28.51 13.00
CA MET A 350 -11.27 28.41 13.85
C MET A 350 -11.63 28.72 15.29
N ILE A 351 -11.21 27.85 16.23
CA ILE A 351 -11.64 27.87 17.64
C ILE A 351 -10.42 27.75 18.56
N GLY A 352 -10.50 28.37 19.74
CA GLY A 352 -9.48 28.28 20.79
C GLY A 352 -8.28 29.18 20.50
N ARG A 353 -8.46 30.49 20.77
CA ARG A 353 -7.51 31.57 20.50
C ARG A 353 -7.05 31.62 19.04
N PRO A 354 -8.00 31.66 18.08
CA PRO A 354 -7.67 31.76 16.67
C PRO A 354 -6.96 33.08 16.36
N ILE A 355 -6.00 33.00 15.45
CA ILE A 355 -5.35 34.12 14.81
C ILE A 355 -5.32 33.88 13.30
N LEU A 356 -5.65 34.91 12.55
CA LEU A 356 -5.63 34.91 11.10
C LEU A 356 -4.77 36.07 10.62
N TRP A 357 -3.75 35.77 9.82
CA TRP A 357 -2.97 36.77 9.11
C TRP A 357 -3.40 36.78 7.65
N ALA A 358 -4.09 37.84 7.25
CA ALA A 358 -4.42 38.11 5.85
C ALA A 358 -3.58 39.30 5.39
N GLN A 359 -2.67 39.06 4.45
CA GLN A 359 -1.75 40.08 3.95
C GLN A 359 -0.92 40.75 5.08
N LYS A 360 -1.07 42.04 5.38
CA LYS A 360 -0.37 42.73 6.48
C LYS A 360 -1.17 42.77 7.79
N ASN A 361 -2.41 42.27 7.77
CA ASN A 361 -3.37 42.39 8.85
C ASN A 361 -3.41 41.13 9.70
N GLN A 362 -3.31 41.32 11.01
CA GLN A 362 -3.55 40.29 12.02
C GLN A 362 -4.94 40.47 12.60
N MET A 363 -5.73 39.39 12.61
CA MET A 363 -7.05 39.35 13.22
C MET A 363 -7.12 38.29 14.31
N THR A 364 -7.66 38.65 15.46
CA THR A 364 -7.86 37.74 16.61
C THR A 364 -9.23 37.94 17.25
N GLY A 365 -9.74 36.90 17.88
CA GLY A 365 -10.96 36.94 18.70
C GLY A 365 -11.23 35.57 19.33
N ASP A 366 -12.42 35.36 19.88
CA ASP A 366 -12.74 34.06 20.51
C ASP A 366 -12.99 32.96 19.47
N THR A 367 -13.54 33.34 18.31
CA THR A 367 -13.80 32.44 17.18
C THR A 367 -13.71 33.22 15.88
N ILE A 368 -13.05 32.65 14.86
CA ILE A 368 -13.02 33.21 13.51
C ILE A 368 -13.80 32.26 12.59
N LYS A 369 -14.76 32.78 11.84
CA LYS A 369 -15.50 32.06 10.80
C LYS A 369 -15.19 32.69 9.46
N ILE A 370 -14.65 31.91 8.53
CA ILE A 370 -14.43 32.28 7.14
C ILE A 370 -15.54 31.65 6.30
N ILE A 371 -16.05 32.39 5.33
CA ILE A 371 -17.15 32.00 4.45
C ILE A 371 -16.63 32.06 3.01
N SER A 372 -16.67 30.92 2.34
CA SER A 372 -16.35 30.77 0.93
C SER A 372 -17.60 30.50 0.11
N ASN A 373 -17.64 31.01 -1.11
CA ASN A 373 -18.68 30.67 -2.07
C ASN A 373 -18.45 29.24 -2.58
N THR A 374 -19.45 28.37 -2.44
CA THR A 374 -19.33 26.93 -2.76
C THR A 374 -19.24 26.61 -4.25
N GLU A 375 -19.63 27.55 -5.12
CA GLU A 375 -19.58 27.37 -6.58
C GLU A 375 -18.27 27.88 -7.18
N THR A 376 -17.79 29.04 -6.70
CA THR A 376 -16.58 29.70 -7.21
C THR A 376 -15.33 29.39 -6.39
N GLU A 377 -15.47 28.80 -5.21
CA GLU A 377 -14.41 28.56 -4.20
C GLU A 377 -13.74 29.84 -3.65
N LYS A 378 -14.19 31.03 -4.06
CA LYS A 378 -13.66 32.31 -3.61
C LYS A 378 -14.06 32.62 -2.18
N LEU A 379 -13.19 33.33 -1.46
CA LEU A 379 -13.51 33.95 -0.18
C LEU A 379 -14.55 35.04 -0.39
N ASP A 380 -15.63 34.99 0.38
CA ASP A 380 -16.72 35.97 0.37
C ASP A 380 -16.57 36.91 1.57
N SER A 381 -16.53 36.34 2.77
CA SER A 381 -16.51 37.11 4.01
C SER A 381 -15.84 36.36 5.16
N LEU A 382 -15.46 37.09 6.20
CA LEU A 382 -15.08 36.54 7.48
C LEU A 382 -15.81 37.25 8.61
N VAL A 383 -16.01 36.54 9.72
CA VAL A 383 -16.56 37.07 10.95
C VAL A 383 -15.66 36.67 12.11
N VAL A 384 -15.22 37.64 12.90
CA VAL A 384 -14.52 37.42 14.17
C VAL A 384 -15.48 37.73 15.29
N TYR A 385 -15.80 36.71 16.09
CA TYR A 385 -16.75 36.79 17.18
C TYR A 385 -16.05 37.04 18.50
N GLN A 386 -16.51 38.08 19.22
CA GLN A 386 -16.08 38.46 20.57
C GLN A 386 -14.60 38.82 20.67
N ASN A 387 -14.30 39.86 21.45
CA ASN A 387 -12.94 40.38 21.64
C ASN A 387 -12.21 40.57 20.30
N ALA A 388 -12.94 41.05 19.29
CA ALA A 388 -12.44 41.16 17.95
C ALA A 388 -11.35 42.23 17.90
N PHE A 389 -10.20 41.87 17.35
CA PHE A 389 -9.04 42.73 17.27
C PHE A 389 -8.45 42.64 15.86
N LEU A 390 -8.16 43.80 15.27
CA LEU A 390 -7.39 43.95 14.04
C LEU A 390 -6.14 44.76 14.36
N ALA A 391 -4.98 44.25 13.93
CA ALA A 391 -3.70 44.93 14.07
C ALA A 391 -2.93 44.90 12.76
N GLN A 392 -2.26 46.01 12.44
CA GLN A 392 -1.38 46.15 11.29
C GLN A 392 -0.11 46.89 11.72
N GLU A 393 1.05 46.35 11.38
CA GLU A 393 2.34 47.03 11.62
C GLU A 393 2.43 48.27 10.74
N ASP A 394 2.77 49.42 11.34
CA ASP A 394 2.94 50.68 10.62
C ASP A 394 4.11 50.61 9.61
N THR A 395 3.98 51.34 8.51
CA THR A 395 4.87 51.28 7.34
C THR A 395 6.34 51.59 7.66
N LEU A 396 6.62 52.39 8.70
CA LEU A 396 7.99 52.68 9.17
C LEU A 396 8.34 51.97 10.49
N LYS A 397 7.55 50.96 10.90
CA LYS A 397 7.73 50.20 12.15
C LYS A 397 7.76 51.06 13.41
N ALA A 398 7.07 52.21 13.39
CA ALA A 398 6.97 53.10 14.54
C ALA A 398 5.96 52.62 15.59
N GLY A 399 5.10 51.67 15.23
CA GLY A 399 4.09 51.08 16.11
C GLY A 399 3.08 50.24 15.33
N TYR A 400 1.88 50.08 15.91
CA TYR A 400 0.81 49.28 15.34
C TYR A 400 -0.49 50.08 15.24
N ASN A 401 -1.08 50.07 14.05
CA ASN A 401 -2.47 50.44 13.87
C ASN A 401 -3.34 49.35 14.48
N GLN A 402 -4.21 49.73 15.41
CA GLN A 402 -4.98 48.81 16.24
C GLN A 402 -6.45 49.21 16.22
N VAL A 403 -7.32 48.22 16.03
CA VAL A 403 -8.76 48.40 16.13
C VAL A 403 -9.34 47.25 16.91
N LYS A 404 -10.10 47.53 17.97
CA LYS A 404 -10.82 46.52 18.75
C LYS A 404 -12.31 46.80 18.79
N GLY A 405 -13.11 45.76 19.00
CA GLY A 405 -14.55 45.85 19.21
C GLY A 405 -15.16 44.52 19.63
N GLN A 406 -16.50 44.43 19.65
CA GLN A 406 -17.17 43.17 20.00
C GLN A 406 -17.14 42.17 18.84
N THR A 407 -17.47 42.60 17.62
CA THR A 407 -17.54 41.73 16.43
C THR A 407 -16.92 42.45 15.24
N LEU A 408 -16.17 41.72 14.43
CA LEU A 408 -15.57 42.20 13.18
C LEU A 408 -16.13 41.41 12.00
N TYR A 409 -16.54 42.13 10.95
CA TYR A 409 -16.98 41.60 9.66
C TYR A 409 -15.99 42.04 8.58
N GLY A 410 -15.30 41.10 7.96
CA GLY A 410 -14.41 41.38 6.83
C GLY A 410 -15.04 40.92 5.52
N LEU A 411 -14.93 41.74 4.47
CA LEU A 411 -15.39 41.41 3.13
C LEU A 411 -14.21 41.24 2.19
N PHE A 412 -14.30 40.22 1.32
CA PHE A 412 -13.29 39.90 0.35
C PHE A 412 -13.72 40.32 -1.06
N LYS A 413 -12.73 40.70 -1.86
CA LYS A 413 -12.82 40.89 -3.30
C LYS A 413 -11.56 40.30 -3.91
N ASP A 414 -11.71 39.40 -4.88
CA ASP A 414 -10.60 38.69 -5.51
C ASP A 414 -9.66 38.00 -4.51
N ASN A 415 -10.24 37.41 -3.45
CA ASN A 415 -9.55 36.78 -2.32
C ASN A 415 -8.67 37.72 -1.47
N GLU A 416 -8.83 39.04 -1.61
CA GLU A 416 -8.18 40.06 -0.79
C GLU A 416 -9.21 40.82 0.05
N ILE A 417 -8.87 41.16 1.29
CA ILE A 417 -9.77 41.92 2.17
C ILE A 417 -9.76 43.36 1.70
N TYR A 418 -10.94 43.93 1.41
CA TYR A 418 -11.08 45.33 0.98
C TYR A 418 -11.90 46.19 1.94
N LYS A 419 -12.69 45.56 2.82
CA LYS A 419 -13.51 46.27 3.80
C LYS A 419 -13.59 45.49 5.10
N VAL A 420 -13.50 46.20 6.22
CA VAL A 420 -13.70 45.65 7.55
C VAL A 420 -14.65 46.54 8.35
N ASP A 421 -15.77 45.99 8.81
CA ASP A 421 -16.71 46.65 9.71
C ASP A 421 -16.54 46.07 11.12
N ILE A 422 -16.38 46.93 12.13
CA ILE A 422 -16.22 46.52 13.54
C ILE A 422 -17.32 47.19 14.35
N ASP A 423 -18.09 46.39 15.07
CA ASP A 423 -19.29 46.83 15.78
C ASP A 423 -19.14 46.68 17.30
N LYS A 424 -19.70 47.68 18.01
CA LYS A 424 -19.87 47.82 19.47
C LYS A 424 -18.58 48.00 20.27
N ASN A 425 -18.59 49.01 21.13
CA ASN A 425 -17.49 49.37 22.05
C ASN A 425 -16.14 49.44 21.33
N THR A 426 -16.12 50.15 20.20
CA THR A 426 -14.94 50.16 19.34
C THR A 426 -13.93 51.18 19.83
N GLU A 427 -12.66 50.79 19.85
CA GLU A 427 -11.54 51.66 20.20
C GLU A 427 -10.43 51.49 19.16
N THR A 428 -9.81 52.59 18.76
CA THR A 428 -8.69 52.59 17.80
C THR A 428 -7.48 53.32 18.33
N ILE A 429 -6.32 52.89 17.84
CA ILE A 429 -5.08 53.67 17.81
C ILE A 429 -4.56 53.61 16.37
N PHE A 430 -4.41 54.78 15.74
CA PHE A 430 -3.89 54.92 14.38
C PHE A 430 -2.73 55.89 14.32
N TYR A 431 -1.64 55.49 13.68
CA TYR A 431 -0.50 56.34 13.39
C TYR A 431 -0.79 57.11 12.09
N GLN A 432 -1.15 58.39 12.20
CA GLN A 432 -1.47 59.22 11.04
C GLN A 432 -0.20 59.80 10.43
N ARG A 433 -0.02 59.60 9.13
CA ARG A 433 1.15 60.08 8.36
C ARG A 433 0.72 61.01 7.23
N GLU A 434 1.64 61.88 6.80
CA GLU A 434 1.45 62.68 5.59
C GLU A 434 1.31 61.76 4.36
N SER A 435 0.41 62.10 3.45
CA SER A 435 0.07 61.31 2.26
C SER A 435 1.11 61.39 1.14
N GLU A 436 2.02 62.37 1.18
CA GLU A 436 3.06 62.60 0.18
C GLU A 436 4.40 62.96 0.85
N GLY A 437 5.53 62.59 0.25
CA GLY A 437 6.87 62.93 0.77
C GLY A 437 7.49 61.87 1.70
N GLU A 438 8.14 62.31 2.79
CA GLU A 438 8.89 61.44 3.72
C GLU A 438 8.00 60.63 4.69
N LEU A 439 6.68 60.57 4.47
CA LEU A 439 5.69 59.89 5.32
C LEU A 439 5.81 60.29 6.81
N LYS A 440 5.99 61.58 7.11
CA LYS A 440 6.18 62.07 8.49
C LYS A 440 4.95 61.78 9.35
N LEU A 441 5.20 61.40 10.61
CA LEU A 441 4.14 61.15 11.59
C LEU A 441 3.50 62.49 11.98
N ILE A 442 2.22 62.64 11.68
CA ILE A 442 1.39 63.78 12.08
C ILE A 442 1.01 63.64 13.57
N GLY A 443 0.64 62.43 13.97
CA GLY A 443 0.29 62.11 15.35
C GLY A 443 -0.33 60.72 15.50
N ILE A 444 -0.64 60.36 16.74
CA ILE A 444 -1.29 59.10 17.10
C ILE A 444 -2.75 59.43 17.44
N ASN A 445 -3.66 59.01 16.57
CA ASN A 445 -5.09 59.23 16.73
C ASN A 445 -5.69 58.09 17.57
N LYS A 446 -6.32 58.44 18.69
CA LYS A 446 -7.02 57.49 19.56
C LYS A 446 -8.50 57.84 19.60
N VAL A 447 -9.36 56.92 19.15
CA VAL A 447 -10.79 57.20 18.97
C VAL A 447 -11.66 56.09 19.57
N LEU A 448 -12.73 56.49 20.24
CA LEU A 448 -13.83 55.66 20.71
C LEU A 448 -15.06 55.92 19.82
N SER A 449 -15.78 54.87 19.46
CA SER A 449 -17.08 54.98 18.76
C SER A 449 -17.94 53.75 19.00
N SER A 450 -19.19 53.79 18.50
CA SER A 450 -20.05 52.58 18.52
C SER A 450 -19.74 51.62 17.37
N LYS A 451 -19.26 52.14 16.24
CA LYS A 451 -18.95 51.37 15.03
C LYS A 451 -17.81 52.02 14.25
N ILE A 452 -17.03 51.17 13.56
CA ILE A 452 -15.94 51.57 12.68
C ILE A 452 -16.04 50.83 11.36
N THR A 453 -15.77 51.53 10.26
CA THR A 453 -15.54 50.93 8.95
C THR A 453 -14.14 51.28 8.47
N LEU A 454 -13.36 50.26 8.10
CA LEU A 454 -12.06 50.37 7.50
C LEU A 454 -12.17 50.01 6.02
N LEU A 455 -11.63 50.84 5.14
CA LEU A 455 -11.40 50.49 3.73
C LEU A 455 -9.93 50.18 3.54
N LEU A 456 -9.67 49.07 2.86
CA LEU A 456 -8.32 48.61 2.59
C LEU A 456 -8.05 48.67 1.09
N ASN A 457 -6.88 49.17 0.75
CA ASN A 457 -6.37 49.25 -0.60
C ASN A 457 -4.88 48.87 -0.60
N ASP A 458 -4.44 48.15 -1.63
CA ASP A 458 -3.09 47.58 -1.72
C ASP A 458 -2.60 46.91 -0.41
N ARG A 459 -3.53 46.23 0.30
CA ARG A 459 -3.30 45.48 1.54
C ARG A 459 -3.04 46.32 2.80
N GLU A 460 -3.14 47.64 2.68
CA GLU A 460 -3.00 48.62 3.76
C GLU A 460 -4.34 49.27 4.09
N ILE A 461 -4.45 49.88 5.28
CA ILE A 461 -5.65 50.60 5.67
C ILE A 461 -5.56 52.01 5.08
N GLU A 462 -6.49 52.35 4.19
CA GLU A 462 -6.55 53.65 3.50
C GLU A 462 -7.47 54.61 4.25
N ASP A 463 -8.73 54.21 4.46
CA ASP A 463 -9.74 55.03 5.11
C ASP A 463 -10.27 54.39 6.39
N VAL A 464 -10.55 55.24 7.38
CA VAL A 464 -11.19 54.86 8.65
C VAL A 464 -12.38 55.78 8.92
N TYR A 465 -13.57 55.22 8.93
CA TYR A 465 -14.82 55.92 9.23
C TYR A 465 -15.33 55.53 10.62
N TYR A 466 -15.64 56.52 11.44
CA TYR A 466 -16.19 56.36 12.77
C TYR A 466 -17.67 56.74 12.80
N TYR A 467 -18.50 55.91 13.42
CA TYR A 467 -19.94 56.13 13.48
C TYR A 467 -20.47 56.07 14.92
N GLN A 468 -21.31 57.05 15.26
CA GLN A 468 -22.03 57.22 16.52
C GLN A 468 -21.12 57.37 17.75
N ASN A 469 -21.45 58.33 18.62
CA ASN A 469 -20.74 58.59 19.88
C ASN A 469 -19.21 58.66 19.69
N VAL A 470 -18.77 59.38 18.66
CA VAL A 470 -17.34 59.47 18.31
C VAL A 470 -16.66 60.43 19.27
N ASP A 471 -15.70 59.92 20.03
CA ASP A 471 -14.83 60.68 20.93
C ASP A 471 -13.38 60.36 20.59
N GLY A 472 -12.63 61.32 20.06
CA GLY A 472 -11.31 61.09 19.49
C GLY A 472 -10.34 62.21 19.82
N VAL A 473 -9.09 61.83 20.12
CA VAL A 473 -8.00 62.76 20.42
C VAL A 473 -6.78 62.39 19.58
N LEU A 474 -6.23 63.38 18.87
CA LEU A 474 -4.96 63.28 18.16
C LEU A 474 -3.82 63.73 19.09
N TYR A 475 -2.97 62.79 19.48
CA TYR A 475 -1.80 63.08 20.30
C TYR A 475 -0.57 63.27 19.42
N ARG A 476 0.29 64.23 19.76
CA ARG A 476 1.67 64.20 19.27
C ARG A 476 2.38 63.02 19.92
N GLU A 477 3.38 62.46 19.25
CA GLU A 477 4.10 61.28 19.76
C GLU A 477 4.66 61.50 21.17
N SER A 478 5.23 62.68 21.45
CA SER A 478 5.76 63.04 22.77
C SER A 478 4.72 63.09 23.89
N ASP A 479 3.45 63.30 23.55
CA ASP A 479 2.37 63.57 24.49
C ASP A 479 1.62 62.28 24.89
N LEU A 480 1.84 61.19 24.16
CA LEU A 480 1.26 59.87 24.44
C LEU A 480 2.35 58.91 24.96
N PRO A 481 2.36 58.62 26.28
CA PRO A 481 3.27 57.66 26.88
C PRO A 481 3.23 56.30 26.17
N GLU A 482 4.37 55.62 26.04
CA GLU A 482 4.48 54.33 25.31
C GLU A 482 3.47 53.28 25.82
N ASN A 483 3.26 53.20 27.13
CA ASN A 483 2.30 52.28 27.74
C ASN A 483 0.83 52.56 27.38
N ALA A 484 0.52 53.74 26.84
CA ALA A 484 -0.81 54.14 26.38
C ALA A 484 -0.98 54.02 24.85
N ARG A 485 0.07 53.60 24.12
CA ARG A 485 0.07 53.39 22.65
C ARG A 485 -0.45 52.02 22.25
N GLU A 486 -0.84 51.18 23.21
CA GLU A 486 -1.42 49.87 23.00
C GLU A 486 -2.81 49.79 23.63
N LEU A 487 -3.75 49.18 22.92
CA LEU A 487 -5.07 48.93 23.47
C LEU A 487 -5.01 47.74 24.43
N SER A 488 -5.84 47.78 25.47
CA SER A 488 -6.01 46.61 26.34
C SER A 488 -6.42 45.39 25.52
N GLY A 489 -5.71 44.27 25.71
CA GLY A 489 -5.88 43.03 24.94
C GLY A 489 -5.05 42.94 23.66
N PHE A 490 -4.26 43.97 23.32
CA PHE A 490 -3.33 43.92 22.20
C PHE A 490 -2.32 42.79 22.39
N ASN A 491 -2.09 42.04 21.30
CA ASN A 491 -1.10 40.97 21.27
C ASN A 491 -0.61 40.77 19.84
N TRP A 492 0.51 41.39 19.48
CA TRP A 492 1.14 41.15 18.19
C TRP A 492 1.82 39.78 18.15
N ARG A 493 1.46 38.94 17.18
CA ARG A 493 1.98 37.57 17.03
C ARG A 493 2.63 37.37 15.65
N GLY A 494 3.24 38.42 15.11
CA GLY A 494 3.91 38.37 13.80
C GLY A 494 4.98 37.28 13.68
N ASP A 495 5.68 36.94 14.78
CA ASP A 495 6.69 35.89 14.81
C ASP A 495 6.13 34.47 14.64
N GLU A 496 4.84 34.28 14.97
CA GLU A 496 4.14 33.00 14.79
C GLU A 496 3.60 32.81 13.37
N ARG A 497 3.73 33.82 12.51
CA ARG A 497 3.21 33.79 11.15
C ARG A 497 3.84 32.67 10.32
N ILE A 498 2.99 31.98 9.58
CA ILE A 498 3.35 30.85 8.73
C ILE A 498 3.57 31.41 7.32
N ASN A 499 4.82 31.51 6.88
CA ASN A 499 5.19 32.14 5.61
C ASN A 499 5.48 31.11 4.51
N SER A 500 5.54 29.82 4.86
CA SER A 500 5.84 28.73 3.95
C SER A 500 5.20 27.43 4.42
N LYS A 501 5.16 26.43 3.54
CA LYS A 501 4.72 25.07 3.90
C LYS A 501 5.59 24.44 4.99
N ALA A 502 6.88 24.78 5.06
CA ALA A 502 7.79 24.24 6.08
C ALA A 502 7.43 24.76 7.48
N ASP A 503 6.91 25.98 7.56
CA ASP A 503 6.52 26.62 8.82
C ASP A 503 5.32 25.95 9.48
N LEU A 504 4.53 25.17 8.74
CA LEU A 504 3.44 24.36 9.29
C LEU A 504 3.93 23.41 10.38
N PHE A 505 5.18 22.94 10.30
CA PHE A 505 5.77 21.99 11.26
C PHE A 505 6.80 22.65 12.18
N ARG A 506 6.83 23.99 12.26
CA ARG A 506 7.80 24.71 13.07
C ARG A 506 7.67 24.28 14.55
N GLY A 507 8.78 23.90 15.18
CA GLY A 507 8.80 23.46 16.58
C GLY A 507 8.38 22.00 16.81
N GLU A 508 8.01 21.24 15.77
CA GLU A 508 7.73 19.81 15.89
C GLU A 508 8.96 18.96 15.60
N ASN A 509 9.11 17.89 16.37
CA ASN A 509 10.11 16.87 16.08
C ASN A 509 9.70 16.07 14.84
N PRO A 510 10.68 15.55 14.06
CA PRO A 510 10.42 14.53 13.06
C PRO A 510 9.65 13.34 13.67
N PRO A 511 8.68 12.77 12.94
CA PRO A 511 7.88 11.67 13.46
C PRO A 511 8.76 10.44 13.67
N LYS A 512 8.71 9.85 14.86
CA LYS A 512 9.35 8.56 15.14
C LYS A 512 8.54 7.46 14.46
N LEU A 513 9.06 6.94 13.36
CA LEU A 513 8.40 5.88 12.60
C LEU A 513 8.27 4.60 13.44
N THR A 514 7.10 3.97 13.37
CA THR A 514 6.87 2.69 14.02
C THR A 514 7.72 1.63 13.32
N LYS A 515 8.45 0.81 14.07
CA LYS A 515 9.17 -0.33 13.49
C LYS A 515 8.15 -1.37 13.03
N ILE A 516 8.02 -1.53 11.72
CA ILE A 516 7.11 -2.52 11.15
C ILE A 516 7.75 -3.90 11.31
N THR A 517 7.14 -4.74 12.16
CA THR A 517 7.47 -6.16 12.22
C THR A 517 6.91 -6.84 10.99
N GLY A 518 7.80 -7.45 10.19
CA GLY A 518 7.41 -8.06 8.95
C GLY A 518 6.64 -9.36 9.14
N ILE A 519 5.95 -9.76 8.08
CA ILE A 519 5.60 -11.15 7.81
C ILE A 519 6.90 -11.97 7.81
N PRO A 520 6.94 -13.24 8.25
CA PRO A 520 8.13 -14.08 8.07
C PRO A 520 8.51 -14.18 6.59
N LEU A 521 9.79 -14.38 6.29
CA LEU A 521 10.19 -14.75 4.93
C LEU A 521 9.70 -16.17 4.64
N PRO A 522 9.37 -16.50 3.38
CA PRO A 522 9.12 -17.89 3.04
C PRO A 522 10.36 -18.70 3.43
N LYS A 523 10.15 -19.87 4.04
CA LYS A 523 11.26 -20.78 4.30
C LYS A 523 11.85 -21.22 2.97
N ASP A 524 13.17 -21.25 2.88
CA ASP A 524 13.87 -21.88 1.77
C ASP A 524 13.64 -23.37 1.89
N GLU A 525 12.73 -23.88 1.07
CA GLU A 525 12.42 -25.31 1.01
C GLU A 525 13.42 -25.99 0.10
N ALA A 526 13.97 -27.12 0.52
CA ALA A 526 14.78 -27.96 -0.34
C ALA A 526 14.00 -28.27 -1.62
N ASP A 527 14.71 -28.29 -2.74
CA ASP A 527 14.13 -28.55 -4.04
C ASP A 527 13.37 -29.88 -4.03
N PHE A 528 12.29 -29.97 -4.83
CA PHE A 528 11.50 -31.21 -4.87
C PHE A 528 12.36 -32.40 -5.34
N PHE A 529 13.29 -32.16 -6.26
CA PHE A 529 14.34 -33.08 -6.68
C PHE A 529 15.68 -32.61 -6.11
N ASP A 530 15.88 -32.79 -4.80
CA ASP A 530 17.17 -32.53 -4.16
C ASP A 530 18.14 -33.70 -4.36
N GLU A 531 19.40 -33.52 -3.95
CA GLU A 531 20.47 -34.52 -4.11
C GLU A 531 20.09 -35.89 -3.54
N GLU A 532 19.41 -35.91 -2.39
CA GLU A 532 18.96 -37.16 -1.75
C GLU A 532 17.86 -37.85 -2.57
N THR A 533 16.84 -37.10 -3.02
CA THR A 533 15.80 -37.65 -3.90
C THR A 533 16.42 -38.16 -5.20
N ILE A 534 17.30 -37.39 -5.85
CA ILE A 534 17.95 -37.78 -7.11
C ILE A 534 18.76 -39.05 -6.93
N LYS A 535 19.65 -39.08 -5.93
CA LYS A 535 20.48 -40.25 -5.62
C LYS A 535 19.63 -41.50 -5.38
N ARG A 536 18.54 -41.37 -4.60
CA ARG A 536 17.61 -42.49 -4.33
C ARG A 536 16.94 -43.00 -5.61
N LEU A 537 16.56 -42.09 -6.52
CA LEU A 537 15.95 -42.43 -7.81
C LEU A 537 16.95 -43.10 -8.77
N GLU A 538 18.21 -42.66 -8.78
CA GLU A 538 19.27 -43.23 -9.60
C GLU A 538 19.71 -44.61 -9.13
N GLU A 539 19.92 -44.80 -7.82
CA GLU A 539 20.35 -46.08 -7.23
C GLU A 539 19.32 -47.21 -7.38
N ASN A 540 18.04 -46.87 -7.56
CA ASN A 540 16.93 -47.82 -7.69
C ASN A 540 16.22 -47.70 -9.06
N LYS A 541 16.98 -47.30 -10.07
CA LYS A 541 16.50 -47.15 -11.45
C LYS A 541 16.10 -48.50 -12.04
N SER A 542 14.89 -48.57 -12.57
CA SER A 542 14.48 -49.67 -13.46
C SER A 542 14.82 -49.31 -14.90
N GLU A 543 15.35 -50.25 -15.68
CA GLU A 543 15.61 -50.08 -17.13
C GLU A 543 14.36 -49.66 -17.91
N GLY A 544 13.17 -49.93 -17.37
CA GLY A 544 11.92 -49.46 -17.95
C GLY A 544 11.69 -47.96 -17.76
N SER A 545 12.08 -47.33 -16.67
CA SER A 545 11.55 -46.00 -16.32
C SER A 545 11.96 -44.90 -17.30
N ARG A 546 10.98 -44.13 -17.81
CA ARG A 546 11.21 -42.99 -18.71
C ARG A 546 11.56 -41.69 -17.97
N LEU A 547 11.32 -41.62 -16.66
CA LEU A 547 11.67 -40.47 -15.81
C LEU A 547 13.12 -40.00 -16.04
N LEU A 548 14.06 -40.94 -16.25
CA LEU A 548 15.47 -40.62 -16.39
C LEU A 548 15.93 -40.30 -17.83
N GLU A 549 15.14 -40.57 -18.87
CA GLU A 549 15.54 -40.28 -20.26
C GLU A 549 15.18 -38.84 -20.71
N GLN A 550 14.24 -38.19 -20.03
CA GLN A 550 13.81 -36.82 -20.34
C GLN A 550 14.00 -35.79 -19.20
N GLU A 551 14.04 -36.18 -17.92
CA GLU A 551 13.95 -35.19 -16.82
C GLU A 551 15.26 -34.86 -16.07
N LEU A 552 16.36 -35.59 -16.32
CA LEU A 552 17.70 -35.15 -15.89
C LEU A 552 18.18 -33.92 -16.70
N LYS A 553 17.71 -33.76 -17.95
CA LYS A 553 17.96 -32.55 -18.76
C LYS A 553 17.24 -31.31 -18.24
N ASP A 554 16.16 -31.48 -17.47
CA ASP A 554 15.49 -30.37 -16.81
C ASP A 554 16.22 -29.93 -15.53
N ALA A 555 17.04 -30.81 -14.93
CA ALA A 555 17.99 -30.44 -13.90
C ALA A 555 19.18 -29.64 -14.48
N GLU A 556 19.66 -29.99 -15.69
CA GLU A 556 20.66 -29.18 -16.45
C GLU A 556 20.11 -27.79 -16.87
N LEU A 557 18.80 -27.67 -17.12
CA LEU A 557 18.15 -26.37 -17.37
C LEU A 557 18.10 -25.46 -16.14
N ARG A 558 18.24 -25.99 -14.91
CA ARG A 558 18.40 -25.17 -13.70
C ARG A 558 19.81 -24.57 -13.62
N GLU A 559 20.84 -25.33 -13.95
CA GLU A 559 22.20 -24.79 -14.09
C GLU A 559 22.29 -23.76 -15.22
N THR A 560 21.58 -23.98 -16.33
CA THR A 560 21.56 -23.02 -17.46
C THR A 560 20.81 -21.71 -17.10
N ASN A 561 19.79 -21.77 -16.25
CA ASN A 561 19.04 -20.60 -15.79
C ASN A 561 19.76 -19.82 -14.69
N GLU A 562 20.50 -20.50 -13.81
CA GLU A 562 21.45 -19.84 -12.88
C GLU A 562 22.61 -19.18 -13.63
N GLU A 563 23.10 -19.78 -14.72
CA GLU A 563 24.05 -19.13 -15.63
C GLU A 563 23.43 -17.92 -16.35
N LEU A 564 22.19 -17.99 -16.84
CA LEU A 564 21.49 -16.87 -17.49
C LEU A 564 21.20 -15.68 -16.56
N ASP A 565 20.95 -15.93 -15.28
CA ASP A 565 20.81 -14.90 -14.25
C ASP A 565 22.16 -14.33 -13.78
N SER A 566 23.25 -15.07 -14.00
CA SER A 566 24.64 -14.61 -13.78
C SER A 566 25.26 -13.86 -14.98
N ILE A 567 24.62 -13.90 -16.17
CA ILE A 567 25.04 -13.11 -17.33
C ILE A 567 24.66 -11.63 -17.10
N PRO A 568 25.62 -10.68 -17.10
CA PRO A 568 25.28 -9.26 -17.03
C PRO A 568 24.39 -8.91 -18.23
N LYS A 569 23.21 -8.32 -17.98
CA LYS A 569 22.32 -7.79 -19.03
C LYS A 569 23.14 -6.93 -19.99
N LYS A 570 23.33 -7.45 -21.20
CA LYS A 570 24.06 -6.79 -22.30
C LYS A 570 23.25 -5.59 -22.81
N LYS A 571 23.27 -4.51 -22.04
CA LYS A 571 22.95 -3.14 -22.46
C LYS A 571 24.20 -2.28 -22.33
N GLU A 572 25.35 -2.79 -22.77
CA GLU A 572 26.57 -1.99 -22.87
C GLU A 572 27.61 -2.59 -23.84
N ILE A 573 27.21 -2.98 -25.05
CA ILE A 573 28.18 -3.15 -26.16
C ILE A 573 27.60 -2.57 -27.45
N ILE A 574 27.23 -1.29 -27.41
CA ILE A 574 27.24 -0.40 -28.57
C ILE A 574 27.72 0.95 -28.07
N ASN A 575 29.01 1.04 -27.71
CA ASN A 575 29.67 2.35 -27.57
C ASN A 575 31.21 2.29 -27.68
N ASP A 576 31.82 1.10 -27.69
CA ASP A 576 33.28 0.98 -27.84
C ASP A 576 33.82 0.92 -29.28
N GLN A 577 32.94 0.91 -30.29
CA GLN A 577 33.35 1.12 -31.69
C GLN A 577 33.15 2.55 -32.20
N VAL A 578 32.64 3.48 -31.38
CA VAL A 578 32.50 4.90 -31.74
C VAL A 578 33.53 5.79 -31.02
N LYS A 579 34.28 5.27 -30.04
CA LYS A 579 35.27 6.05 -29.27
C LYS A 579 36.69 6.11 -29.82
N GLN A 580 36.99 5.49 -30.98
CA GLN A 580 38.29 5.67 -31.65
C GLN A 580 38.32 6.76 -32.74
N LYS A 581 37.21 7.47 -33.01
CA LYS A 581 37.17 8.53 -34.05
C LYS A 581 36.97 9.96 -33.57
N LYS A 582 36.98 10.25 -32.27
CA LYS A 582 36.95 11.63 -31.74
C LYS A 582 37.94 11.84 -30.59
N LYS A 583 39.23 11.79 -30.91
CA LYS A 583 40.29 12.49 -30.18
C LYS A 583 41.10 13.32 -31.17
N SER A 584 40.53 14.43 -31.61
CA SER A 584 41.29 15.66 -31.80
C SER A 584 40.40 16.82 -31.34
N ASN A 585 41.04 17.75 -30.64
CA ASN A 585 40.54 19.07 -30.25
C ASN A 585 39.71 19.24 -28.96
N THR A 586 40.48 19.49 -27.89
CA THR A 586 40.52 20.72 -27.08
C THR A 586 39.56 20.94 -25.89
N LYS A 587 40.24 21.01 -24.72
CA LYS A 587 40.09 21.90 -23.54
C LYS A 587 38.94 21.72 -22.54
N LYS A 588 39.39 21.35 -21.32
CA LYS A 588 39.05 21.85 -19.97
C LYS A 588 37.62 22.38 -19.77
N THR A 589 36.84 21.66 -18.95
CA THR A 589 36.50 22.06 -17.56
C THR A 589 35.76 20.92 -16.86
N SER A 590 36.05 20.75 -15.58
CA SER A 590 35.45 19.83 -14.62
C SER A 590 33.93 19.87 -14.61
N PHE A 591 33.25 18.74 -14.79
CA PHE A 591 31.93 18.48 -14.19
C PHE A 591 31.72 16.98 -13.99
N VAL A 592 31.30 16.66 -12.77
CA VAL A 592 30.93 15.35 -12.24
C VAL A 592 29.59 14.91 -12.87
N ASP A 593 29.49 13.64 -13.21
CA ASP A 593 28.33 12.98 -13.81
C ASP A 593 27.10 13.01 -12.86
N PRO A 594 25.94 13.52 -13.31
CA PRO A 594 24.72 13.61 -12.49
C PRO A 594 23.83 12.38 -12.69
N ASN A 595 24.09 11.27 -11.98
CA ASN A 595 23.05 10.23 -11.80
C ASN A 595 23.31 9.21 -10.67
N LEU A 596 23.83 9.66 -9.54
CA LEU A 596 23.74 8.94 -8.27
C LEU A 596 23.42 9.91 -7.13
N SER A 597 22.24 10.52 -7.20
CA SER A 597 21.63 11.19 -6.05
C SER A 597 20.13 11.39 -6.24
N ARG A 598 19.34 10.31 -6.32
CA ARG A 598 17.95 10.41 -5.86
C ARG A 598 17.92 10.17 -4.35
N SER A 599 18.39 11.20 -3.64
CA SER A 599 18.12 11.38 -2.22
C SER A 599 16.61 11.47 -1.99
N ALA A 600 16.21 11.24 -0.75
CA ALA A 600 14.85 11.29 -0.23
C ALA A 600 14.15 12.67 -0.33
N ARG A 601 14.42 13.48 -1.36
CA ARG A 601 13.86 14.83 -1.58
C ARG A 601 12.83 14.96 -2.71
N GLU A 602 12.53 13.90 -3.45
CA GLU A 602 11.43 13.91 -4.43
C GLU A 602 10.12 13.27 -3.89
N ARG A 603 10.08 12.86 -2.61
CA ARG A 603 8.83 12.37 -1.98
C ARG A 603 8.02 13.46 -1.27
N ASP A 604 8.59 14.64 -1.06
CA ASP A 604 8.00 15.69 -0.21
C ASP A 604 7.31 16.83 -1.01
N SER A 605 7.26 16.75 -2.34
CA SER A 605 6.46 17.70 -3.12
C SER A 605 4.99 17.27 -3.14
N ILE A 606 4.23 17.66 -2.11
CA ILE A 606 2.77 17.70 -2.19
C ILE A 606 2.40 18.88 -3.08
N THR A 607 2.30 18.62 -4.38
CA THR A 607 1.72 19.54 -5.34
C THR A 607 0.53 18.83 -5.98
N VAL A 608 -0.69 19.30 -5.69
CA VAL A 608 -1.94 18.74 -6.25
C VAL A 608 -1.98 18.82 -7.78
N THR A 609 -1.15 19.68 -8.38
CA THR A 609 -1.07 19.95 -9.82
C THR A 609 -0.77 18.72 -10.68
N THR A 610 -0.15 17.65 -10.14
CA THR A 610 0.15 16.42 -10.90
C THR A 610 -1.04 15.49 -11.12
N LEU A 611 -2.23 15.77 -10.58
CA LEU A 611 -3.43 14.92 -10.75
C LEU A 611 -4.24 15.21 -12.03
N LYS A 612 -3.88 16.24 -12.82
CA LYS A 612 -4.54 16.54 -14.10
C LYS A 612 -3.63 16.18 -15.29
N ASN A 613 -3.70 14.93 -15.78
CA ASN A 613 -3.63 14.63 -17.22
C ASN A 613 -3.84 13.15 -17.54
N THR A 614 -5.11 12.77 -17.72
CA THR A 614 -5.51 11.70 -18.65
C THR A 614 -6.81 12.12 -19.31
N LYS A 615 -6.74 13.10 -20.22
CA LYS A 615 -7.84 13.37 -21.16
C LYS A 615 -7.81 12.32 -22.27
N LEU A 616 -8.79 11.41 -22.24
CA LEU A 616 -9.20 10.62 -23.38
C LEU A 616 -9.57 11.56 -24.54
N LYS A 617 -8.95 11.35 -25.71
CA LYS A 617 -9.32 12.04 -26.96
C LYS A 617 -10.75 11.61 -27.37
N PRO A 618 -11.65 12.53 -27.72
CA PRO A 618 -12.88 12.16 -28.41
C PRO A 618 -12.55 11.73 -29.85
N LYS A 619 -13.13 10.62 -30.29
CA LYS A 619 -13.14 10.20 -31.70
C LYS A 619 -14.16 11.07 -32.43
N ASP A 620 -13.68 11.85 -33.39
CA ASP A 620 -14.53 12.43 -34.44
C ASP A 620 -15.20 11.29 -35.23
N ASN A 621 -16.52 11.31 -35.28
CA ASN A 621 -17.30 10.54 -36.24
C ASN A 621 -18.27 11.51 -36.93
N THR A 622 -17.78 12.19 -37.96
CA THR A 622 -18.63 12.78 -39.00
C THR A 622 -19.14 11.67 -39.90
N LYS A 623 -20.45 11.38 -39.85
CA LYS A 623 -21.19 10.83 -40.98
C LYS A 623 -22.49 11.59 -41.15
N SER A 624 -22.51 12.40 -42.20
CA SER A 624 -23.68 12.94 -42.85
C SER A 624 -24.63 11.82 -43.29
N ILE A 625 -25.91 11.95 -42.96
CA ILE A 625 -26.99 11.29 -43.70
C ILE A 625 -28.03 12.38 -43.97
N SER A 626 -28.08 12.80 -45.23
CA SER A 626 -29.24 13.37 -45.87
C SER A 626 -29.99 12.26 -46.60
N ASP A 627 -31.30 12.44 -46.68
CA ASP A 627 -32.26 11.93 -47.68
C ASP A 627 -33.31 10.93 -47.19
N ASN A 628 -34.55 11.45 -47.27
CA ASN A 628 -35.90 10.87 -47.25
C ASN A 628 -36.52 10.36 -45.95
#